data_AF-A0A1D9HBY7-F1
#
_entry.id   AF-A0A1D9HBY7-F1
#
_cell.length_a   1.000
_cell.length_b   1.000
_cell.length_c   1.000
_cell.angle_alpha   90.00
_cell.angle_beta   90.00
_cell.angle_gamma   90.00
#
_symmetry.space_group_name_H-M   'P 1'
#
loop_
_entity.id
_entity.type
_entity.pdbx_description
1 polymer ?
#
loop_
_entity_poly.entity_id
_entity_poly.type
_entity_poly.pdbx_seq_one_letter_code
_entity_poly.pdbx_strand_id
1 'polypeptide(L)'
;MEKQRAWAKRIEARRPVKIRELKASTRTLELVFFLRVTLLELTDSLLYQTGRRVSDLVRQAYEKTTTKQARSAADYRQRLLAIKMLVGEAERSAEERLAEIGKLLGDLPSKPAMSHAASVRETLTEDNQRIRALLTSLRELDFAGREAEPSLRQLALVTKLHDSGASELPRGSEVPASGSWHDLIENDDRKRALHALEASAITGLRKGLRRGSVWIHHSLSFRERDQLLIPSTQWENERDRHLSSLALPSTANAFIDRLSEHLKVNLAALDEAREAGRVTIGSDGTLHLSALEALPTDGLPRKTRDMLFKAIGTAQFADLIMEMDARTGFSAVLLARRARDANELVALYGALIAHGTEIDAKAVAAMIPQLDAAHISTLMRALEMPGRLARANDRVIEFQRTHTITELWGDGQRASSDSMSLDTSPTFSMPAPIPAAHPRGRNLYARAGPARNCVQPADRAQRATSWRRDRRRRAPQ
;
A
#
# COMPACT_ATOMS: atom_id res chain seq x y z
N MET A 1 -20.70 -6.32 10.07
CA MET A 1 -20.43 -5.75 8.73
C MET A 1 -20.54 -6.77 7.59
N GLU A 2 -19.97 -7.98 7.72
CA GLU A 2 -20.01 -8.98 6.62
C GLU A 2 -21.41 -9.37 6.16
N LYS A 3 -22.34 -9.59 7.11
CA LYS A 3 -23.75 -9.83 6.78
C LYS A 3 -24.37 -8.69 5.97
N GLN A 4 -24.05 -7.43 6.32
CA GLN A 4 -24.56 -6.26 5.58
C GLN A 4 -24.00 -6.21 4.16
N ARG A 5 -22.69 -6.47 3.98
CA ARG A 5 -22.06 -6.58 2.65
C ARG A 5 -22.68 -7.70 1.82
N ALA A 6 -22.98 -8.84 2.43
CA ALA A 6 -23.63 -9.94 1.73
C ALA A 6 -25.02 -9.56 1.20
N TRP A 7 -25.78 -8.77 1.95
CA TRP A 7 -27.11 -8.30 1.53
C TRP A 7 -27.00 -7.22 0.45
N ALA A 8 -26.08 -6.27 0.60
CA ALA A 8 -25.78 -5.26 -0.42
C ALA A 8 -25.43 -5.90 -1.78
N LYS A 9 -24.55 -6.91 -1.77
CA LYS A 9 -24.16 -7.65 -2.99
C LYS A 9 -25.33 -8.38 -3.67
N ARG A 10 -26.35 -8.80 -2.91
CA ARG A 10 -27.54 -9.43 -3.50
C ARG A 10 -28.36 -8.42 -4.31
N ILE A 11 -28.43 -7.18 -3.85
CA ILE A 11 -29.08 -6.09 -4.60
C ILE A 11 -28.27 -5.77 -5.85
N GLU A 12 -26.95 -5.60 -5.72
CA GLU A 12 -26.05 -5.29 -6.84
C GLU A 12 -26.10 -6.36 -7.96
N ALA A 13 -26.16 -7.64 -7.59
CA ALA A 13 -26.25 -8.74 -8.54
C ALA A 13 -27.65 -8.94 -9.16
N ARG A 14 -28.69 -8.30 -8.64
CA ARG A 14 -30.09 -8.47 -9.10
C ARG A 14 -30.47 -7.35 -10.07
N ARG A 15 -31.26 -7.71 -11.08
CA ARG A 15 -31.89 -6.71 -11.96
C ARG A 15 -32.90 -5.87 -11.18
N PRO A 16 -33.04 -4.55 -11.46
CA PRO A 16 -34.00 -3.67 -10.77
C PRO A 16 -35.45 -4.18 -10.73
N VAL A 17 -35.90 -4.83 -11.80
CA VAL A 17 -37.25 -5.43 -11.88
C VAL A 17 -37.44 -6.53 -10.83
N LYS A 18 -36.43 -7.38 -10.65
CA LYS A 18 -36.47 -8.48 -9.67
C LYS A 18 -36.37 -8.02 -8.22
N ILE A 19 -35.86 -6.82 -7.98
CA ILE A 19 -35.87 -6.21 -6.63
C ILE A 19 -37.29 -5.82 -6.23
N ARG A 20 -38.12 -5.37 -7.19
CA ARG A 20 -39.52 -4.98 -6.92
C ARG A 20 -40.40 -6.16 -6.50
N GLU A 21 -40.12 -7.35 -7.04
CA GLU A 21 -40.81 -8.61 -6.74
C GLU A 21 -40.52 -9.16 -5.33
N LEU A 22 -39.51 -8.62 -4.62
CA LEU A 22 -39.19 -9.04 -3.25
C LEU A 22 -40.28 -8.62 -2.26
N LYS A 23 -40.50 -9.46 -1.24
CA LYS A 23 -41.32 -9.11 -0.08
C LYS A 23 -40.87 -7.78 0.50
N ALA A 24 -41.80 -6.88 0.80
CA ALA A 24 -41.52 -5.52 1.24
C ALA A 24 -40.50 -5.44 2.38
N SER A 25 -40.61 -6.30 3.39
CA SER A 25 -39.67 -6.37 4.53
C SER A 25 -38.24 -6.70 4.09
N THR A 26 -38.07 -7.69 3.21
CA THR A 26 -36.77 -8.10 2.69
C THR A 26 -36.18 -7.03 1.78
N ARG A 27 -37.02 -6.44 0.92
CA ARG A 27 -36.64 -5.36 0.01
C ARG A 27 -36.10 -4.16 0.77
N THR A 28 -36.79 -3.71 1.81
CA THR A 28 -36.36 -2.58 2.64
C THR A 28 -35.03 -2.86 3.31
N LEU A 29 -34.87 -4.02 3.94
CA LEU A 29 -33.61 -4.39 4.61
C LEU A 29 -32.43 -4.49 3.63
N GLU A 30 -32.63 -5.20 2.50
CA GLU A 30 -31.58 -5.35 1.50
C GLU A 30 -31.20 -4.00 0.87
N LEU A 31 -32.17 -3.12 0.60
CA LEU A 31 -31.91 -1.77 0.09
C LEU A 31 -31.21 -0.87 1.10
N VAL A 32 -31.60 -0.90 2.37
CA VAL A 32 -30.94 -0.11 3.44
C VAL A 32 -29.49 -0.56 3.60
N PHE A 33 -29.23 -1.87 3.59
CA PHE A 33 -27.84 -2.36 3.66
C PHE A 33 -27.05 -2.05 2.39
N PHE A 34 -27.68 -2.10 1.21
CA PHE A 34 -27.05 -1.64 -0.03
C PHE A 34 -26.64 -0.16 0.07
N LEU A 35 -27.59 0.73 0.36
CA LEU A 35 -27.34 2.17 0.50
C LEU A 35 -26.26 2.46 1.54
N ARG A 36 -26.31 1.78 2.70
CA ARG A 36 -25.30 1.94 3.75
C ARG A 36 -23.92 1.48 3.28
N VAL A 37 -23.80 0.29 2.70
CA VAL A 37 -22.50 -0.24 2.24
C VAL A 37 -21.93 0.62 1.12
N THR A 38 -22.76 1.02 0.17
CA THR A 38 -22.37 1.92 -0.93
C THR A 38 -21.90 3.27 -0.39
N LEU A 39 -22.61 3.87 0.57
CA LEU A 39 -22.16 5.11 1.23
C LEU A 39 -20.77 4.93 1.85
N LEU A 40 -20.56 3.86 2.61
CA LEU A 40 -19.28 3.57 3.26
C LEU A 40 -18.13 3.41 2.25
N GLU A 41 -18.37 2.71 1.14
CA GLU A 41 -17.37 2.47 0.09
C GLU A 41 -17.09 3.71 -0.77
N LEU A 42 -18.10 4.51 -1.06
CA LEU A 42 -17.96 5.77 -1.79
C LEU A 42 -17.21 6.81 -0.96
N THR A 43 -17.50 6.93 0.34
CA THR A 43 -16.76 7.83 1.24
C THR A 43 -15.30 7.43 1.34
N ASP A 44 -14.98 6.14 1.51
CA ASP A 44 -13.60 5.67 1.47
C ASP A 44 -12.92 6.00 0.15
N SER A 45 -13.60 5.74 -0.98
CA SER A 45 -13.07 6.02 -2.32
C SER A 45 -12.77 7.51 -2.50
N LEU A 46 -13.69 8.39 -2.09
CA LEU A 46 -13.52 9.83 -2.11
C LEU A 46 -12.33 10.28 -1.25
N LEU A 47 -12.21 9.79 -0.03
CA LEU A 47 -11.11 10.13 0.87
C LEU A 47 -9.75 9.63 0.34
N TYR A 48 -9.70 8.42 -0.23
CA TYR A 48 -8.49 7.91 -0.87
C TYR A 48 -8.10 8.74 -2.10
N GLN A 49 -9.05 9.08 -2.96
CA GLN A 49 -8.81 9.93 -4.13
C GLN A 49 -8.32 11.32 -3.71
N THR A 50 -8.98 11.93 -2.72
CA THR A 50 -8.57 13.23 -2.18
C THR A 50 -7.18 13.15 -1.55
N GLY A 51 -6.89 12.14 -0.74
CA GLY A 51 -5.57 11.93 -0.14
C GLY A 51 -4.46 11.76 -1.18
N ARG A 52 -4.73 11.06 -2.29
CA ARG A 52 -3.81 10.95 -3.44
C ARG A 52 -3.65 12.31 -4.14
N ARG A 53 -4.75 13.01 -4.42
CA ARG A 53 -4.70 14.31 -5.11
C ARG A 53 -3.93 15.36 -4.32
N VAL A 54 -4.10 15.40 -3.00
CA VAL A 54 -3.31 16.27 -2.11
C VAL A 54 -1.83 15.88 -2.17
N SER A 55 -1.51 14.59 -2.19
CA SER A 55 -0.12 14.12 -2.32
C SER A 55 0.49 14.56 -3.66
N ASP A 56 -0.28 14.48 -4.75
CA ASP A 56 0.15 14.95 -6.06
C ASP A 56 0.36 16.46 -6.11
N LEU A 57 -0.50 17.25 -5.47
CA LEU A 57 -0.32 18.70 -5.35
C LEU A 57 0.97 19.04 -4.57
N VAL A 58 1.21 18.37 -3.45
CA VAL A 58 2.46 18.56 -2.68
C VAL A 58 3.68 18.13 -3.48
N ARG A 59 3.59 17.02 -4.22
CA ARG A 59 4.67 16.55 -5.11
C ARG A 59 4.95 17.55 -6.23
N GLN A 60 3.93 18.07 -6.89
CA GLN A 60 4.07 19.10 -7.93
C GLN A 60 4.69 20.39 -7.35
N ALA A 61 4.29 20.79 -6.15
CA ALA A 61 4.90 21.93 -5.45
C ALA A 61 6.37 21.68 -5.13
N TYR A 62 6.73 20.44 -4.73
CA TYR A 62 8.12 20.03 -4.51
C TYR A 62 8.94 20.14 -5.80
N GLU A 63 8.48 19.53 -6.90
CA GLU A 63 9.16 19.56 -8.21
C GLU A 63 9.31 21.00 -8.74
N LYS A 64 8.26 21.82 -8.61
CA LYS A 64 8.31 23.26 -8.95
C LYS A 64 9.31 24.02 -8.08
N THR A 65 9.40 23.70 -6.79
CA THR A 65 10.35 24.36 -5.88
C THR A 65 11.78 23.98 -6.23
N THR A 66 12.06 22.70 -6.45
CA THR A 66 13.39 22.22 -6.85
C THR A 66 13.84 22.86 -8.16
N THR A 67 12.95 22.98 -9.14
CA THR A 67 13.24 23.66 -10.41
C THR A 67 13.45 25.18 -10.24
N LYS A 68 12.62 25.87 -9.43
CA LYS A 68 12.82 27.29 -9.07
C LYS A 68 14.19 27.51 -8.38
N GLN A 69 14.55 26.66 -7.43
CA GLN A 69 15.82 26.77 -6.71
C GLN A 69 17.03 26.46 -7.60
N ALA A 70 16.93 25.46 -8.49
CA ALA A 70 17.98 25.17 -9.45
C ALA A 70 18.23 26.36 -10.40
N ARG A 71 17.16 27.01 -10.88
CA ARG A 71 17.25 28.25 -11.69
C ARG A 71 17.88 29.39 -10.89
N SER A 72 17.40 29.63 -9.67
CA SER A 72 17.96 30.67 -8.79
C SER A 72 19.44 30.43 -8.48
N ALA A 73 19.87 29.19 -8.28
CA ALA A 73 21.28 28.85 -8.07
C ALA A 73 22.13 29.09 -9.33
N ALA A 74 21.59 28.82 -10.52
CA ALA A 74 22.24 29.13 -11.78
C ALA A 74 22.37 30.65 -11.99
N ASP A 75 21.29 31.41 -11.74
CA ASP A 75 21.29 32.87 -11.82
C ASP A 75 22.28 33.48 -10.82
N TYR A 76 22.32 32.96 -9.59
CA TYR A 76 23.27 33.37 -8.55
C TYR A 76 24.71 33.10 -9.00
N ARG A 77 24.99 31.91 -9.58
CA ARG A 77 26.31 31.59 -10.15
C ARG A 77 26.68 32.52 -11.29
N GLN A 78 25.76 32.84 -12.19
CA GLN A 78 25.99 33.77 -13.30
C GLN A 78 26.31 35.17 -12.79
N ARG A 79 25.60 35.65 -11.76
CA ARG A 79 25.89 36.92 -11.08
C ARG A 79 27.26 36.93 -10.40
N LEU A 80 27.65 35.85 -9.71
CA LEU A 80 28.99 35.72 -9.14
C LEU A 80 30.09 35.77 -10.21
N LEU A 81 29.87 35.15 -11.37
CA LEU A 81 30.78 35.25 -12.51
C LEU A 81 30.85 36.68 -13.06
N ALA A 82 29.71 37.38 -13.17
CA ALA A 82 29.68 38.79 -13.60
C ALA A 82 30.46 39.69 -12.62
N ILE A 83 30.28 39.50 -11.31
CA ILE A 83 31.06 40.20 -10.27
C ILE A 83 32.55 39.88 -10.41
N LYS A 84 32.90 38.59 -10.61
CA LYS A 84 34.31 38.18 -10.79
C LYS A 84 34.94 38.84 -12.01
N MET A 85 34.22 38.96 -13.12
CA MET A 85 34.68 39.65 -14.32
C MET A 85 34.90 41.14 -14.06
N LEU A 86 33.91 41.83 -13.45
CA LEU A 86 33.99 43.26 -13.12
C LEU A 86 35.15 43.57 -12.16
N VAL A 87 35.44 42.69 -11.20
CA VAL A 87 36.59 42.84 -10.29
C VAL A 87 37.93 42.70 -11.05
N GLY A 88 37.99 41.82 -12.06
CA GLY A 88 39.18 41.56 -12.87
C GLY A 88 39.48 42.59 -13.97
N GLU A 89 38.53 43.47 -14.31
CA GLU A 89 38.67 44.45 -15.41
C GLU A 89 39.55 45.65 -15.02
N ALA A 90 40.87 45.51 -15.11
CA ALA A 90 41.86 46.52 -14.69
C ALA A 90 41.73 47.92 -15.34
N GLU A 91 41.03 48.05 -16.48
CA GLU A 91 40.92 49.29 -17.24
C GLU A 91 39.83 50.27 -16.74
N ARG A 92 38.83 49.80 -15.98
CA ARG A 92 37.75 50.67 -15.45
C ARG A 92 38.15 51.33 -14.14
N SER A 93 37.59 52.51 -13.82
CA SER A 93 37.83 53.13 -12.50
C SER A 93 37.21 52.28 -11.37
N ALA A 94 37.78 52.35 -10.16
CA ALA A 94 37.27 51.57 -9.03
C ALA A 94 35.83 51.98 -8.62
N GLU A 95 35.48 53.26 -8.80
CA GLU A 95 34.14 53.78 -8.49
C GLU A 95 33.07 53.21 -9.44
N GLU A 96 33.36 53.11 -10.74
CA GLU A 96 32.44 52.52 -11.71
C GLU A 96 32.19 51.03 -11.44
N ARG A 97 33.25 50.27 -11.11
CA ARG A 97 33.13 48.85 -10.76
C ARG A 97 32.26 48.64 -9.51
N LEU A 98 32.45 49.46 -8.48
CA LEU A 98 31.67 49.39 -7.25
C LEU A 98 30.20 49.77 -7.47
N ALA A 99 29.92 50.77 -8.31
CA ALA A 99 28.55 51.13 -8.67
C ALA A 99 27.82 50.00 -9.42
N GLU A 100 28.52 49.30 -10.32
CA GLU A 100 27.96 48.20 -11.10
C GLU A 100 27.76 46.92 -10.27
N ILE A 101 28.70 46.60 -9.38
CA ILE A 101 28.54 45.54 -8.37
C ILE A 101 27.37 45.89 -7.43
N GLY A 102 27.24 47.14 -7.01
CA GLY A 102 26.13 47.62 -6.20
C GLY A 102 24.77 47.40 -6.88
N LYS A 103 24.66 47.63 -8.20
CA LYS A 103 23.45 47.31 -8.97
C LYS A 103 23.17 45.81 -9.00
N LEU A 104 24.19 44.98 -9.21
CA LEU A 104 24.04 43.51 -9.22
C LEU A 104 23.61 42.94 -7.87
N LEU A 105 24.03 43.59 -6.78
CA LEU A 105 23.71 43.22 -5.40
C LEU A 105 22.40 43.83 -4.88
N GLY A 106 21.93 44.96 -5.44
CA GLY A 106 20.70 45.63 -4.99
C GLY A 106 19.43 44.79 -5.11
N ASP A 107 19.41 43.82 -6.03
CA ASP A 107 18.30 42.89 -6.23
C ASP A 107 18.35 41.65 -5.33
N LEU A 108 19.43 41.44 -4.56
CA LEU A 108 19.51 40.29 -3.66
C LEU A 108 18.58 40.52 -2.46
N PRO A 109 17.65 39.59 -2.18
CA PRO A 109 16.81 39.71 -1.00
C PRO A 109 17.68 39.72 0.26
N SER A 110 17.45 40.71 1.13
CA SER A 110 18.16 40.87 2.40
C SER A 110 17.78 39.81 3.44
N LYS A 111 16.70 39.05 3.21
CA LYS A 111 16.26 37.96 4.09
C LYS A 111 17.05 36.67 3.83
N PRO A 112 17.36 35.90 4.89
CA PRO A 112 18.01 34.59 4.75
C PRO A 112 17.18 33.66 3.87
N ALA A 113 17.87 32.78 3.14
CA ALA A 113 17.24 31.82 2.24
C ALA A 113 16.22 30.96 3.02
N MET A 114 14.97 30.97 2.55
CA MET A 114 13.91 30.14 3.13
C MET A 114 14.30 28.66 3.02
N SER A 115 13.99 27.88 4.06
CA SER A 115 14.15 26.41 3.99
C SER A 115 13.39 25.84 2.78
N HIS A 116 13.89 24.75 2.18
CA HIS A 116 13.22 24.08 1.06
C HIS A 116 11.75 23.77 1.40
N ALA A 117 11.47 23.30 2.62
CA ALA A 117 10.12 23.01 3.07
C ALA A 117 9.21 24.26 3.14
N ALA A 118 9.75 25.43 3.50
CA ALA A 118 9.01 26.68 3.50
C ALA A 118 8.68 27.15 2.07
N SER A 119 9.64 27.04 1.14
CA SER A 119 9.42 27.37 -0.28
C SER A 119 8.42 26.42 -0.97
N VAL A 120 8.40 25.14 -0.58
CA VAL A 120 7.35 24.18 -1.02
C VAL A 120 5.98 24.61 -0.53
N ARG A 121 5.85 25.09 0.72
CA ARG A 121 4.57 25.58 1.25
C ARG A 121 4.10 26.81 0.49
N GLU A 122 5.00 27.78 0.24
CA GLU A 122 4.69 28.96 -0.57
C GLU A 122 4.22 28.57 -1.98
N THR A 123 4.97 27.71 -2.67
CA THR A 123 4.58 27.22 -4.00
C THR A 123 3.26 26.44 -3.99
N LEU A 124 2.93 25.76 -2.89
CA LEU A 124 1.63 25.10 -2.73
C LEU A 124 0.49 26.13 -2.58
N THR A 125 0.72 27.27 -1.93
CA THR A 125 -0.29 28.35 -1.83
C THR A 125 -0.62 28.99 -3.17
N GLU A 126 0.28 28.89 -4.16
CA GLU A 126 0.05 29.39 -5.52
C GLU A 126 -0.99 28.55 -6.29
N ASP A 127 -1.20 27.27 -5.95
CA ASP A 127 -2.17 26.37 -6.61
C ASP A 127 -3.55 26.37 -5.91
N ASN A 128 -4.03 27.58 -5.58
CA ASN A 128 -5.22 27.80 -4.77
C ASN A 128 -6.50 27.23 -5.41
N GLN A 129 -6.66 27.34 -6.74
CA GLN A 129 -7.87 26.90 -7.44
C GLN A 129 -8.13 25.39 -7.24
N ARG A 130 -7.08 24.57 -7.37
CA ARG A 130 -7.19 23.12 -7.19
C ARG A 130 -7.41 22.74 -5.73
N ILE A 131 -6.78 23.47 -4.80
CA ILE A 131 -6.97 23.26 -3.36
C ILE A 131 -8.41 23.60 -2.97
N ARG A 132 -8.93 24.74 -3.44
CA ARG A 132 -10.30 25.17 -3.18
C ARG A 132 -11.31 24.17 -3.71
N ALA A 133 -11.15 23.69 -4.94
CA ALA A 133 -12.02 22.66 -5.51
C ALA A 133 -12.06 21.38 -4.66
N LEU A 134 -10.93 20.96 -4.10
CA LEU A 134 -10.89 19.80 -3.19
C LEU A 134 -11.60 20.08 -1.86
N LEU A 135 -11.38 21.25 -1.27
CA LEU A 135 -12.03 21.64 -0.01
C LEU A 135 -13.54 21.74 -0.17
N THR A 136 -14.03 22.27 -1.30
CA THR A 136 -15.46 22.30 -1.63
C THR A 136 -16.06 20.90 -1.64
N SER A 137 -15.41 19.91 -2.29
CA SER A 137 -15.90 18.54 -2.33
C SER A 137 -15.91 17.82 -0.98
N LEU A 138 -15.10 18.27 -0.03
CA LEU A 138 -15.05 17.69 1.32
C LEU A 138 -16.05 18.33 2.29
N ARG A 139 -16.66 19.47 1.93
CA ARG A 139 -17.51 20.26 2.82
C ARG A 139 -18.77 19.51 3.30
N GLU A 140 -19.28 18.61 2.48
CA GLU A 140 -20.51 17.85 2.78
C GLU A 140 -20.25 16.63 3.68
N LEU A 141 -18.98 16.35 4.00
CA LEU A 141 -18.64 15.21 4.83
C LEU A 141 -18.64 15.59 6.32
N ASP A 142 -19.36 14.81 7.12
CA ASP A 142 -19.36 14.92 8.58
C ASP A 142 -18.04 14.38 9.18
N PHE A 143 -17.01 15.24 9.16
CA PHE A 143 -15.76 14.98 9.85
C PHE A 143 -15.94 15.14 11.36
N ALA A 144 -15.48 14.12 12.09
CA ALA A 144 -15.31 14.16 13.53
C ALA A 144 -13.82 14.02 13.87
N GLY A 145 -13.41 14.47 15.05
CA GLY A 145 -12.01 14.44 15.45
C GLY A 145 -11.86 14.58 16.94
N ARG A 146 -10.62 14.45 17.41
CA ARG A 146 -10.28 14.69 18.81
C ARG A 146 -10.58 16.14 19.20
N GLU A 147 -10.80 16.34 20.49
CA GLU A 147 -11.02 17.68 21.05
C GLU A 147 -9.87 18.62 20.65
N ALA A 148 -10.23 19.82 20.22
CA ALA A 148 -9.30 20.87 19.76
C ALA A 148 -8.42 20.53 18.52
N GLU A 149 -8.81 19.57 17.67
CA GLU A 149 -8.05 19.25 16.45
C GLU A 149 -7.92 20.49 15.51
N PRO A 150 -6.68 20.98 15.24
CA PRO A 150 -6.47 22.20 14.47
C PRO A 150 -7.00 22.13 13.04
N SER A 151 -6.88 20.96 12.39
CA SER A 151 -7.30 20.76 11.00
C SER A 151 -8.82 20.92 10.80
N LEU A 152 -9.63 20.49 11.78
CA LEU A 152 -11.09 20.66 11.75
C LEU A 152 -11.50 22.11 12.02
N ARG A 153 -10.82 22.80 12.94
CA ARG A 153 -11.07 24.23 13.17
C ARG A 153 -10.72 25.07 11.94
N GLN A 154 -9.62 24.76 11.27
CA GLN A 154 -9.25 25.38 9.99
C GLN A 154 -10.28 25.10 8.90
N LEU A 155 -10.73 23.85 8.76
CA LEU A 155 -11.75 23.48 7.79
C LEU A 155 -13.05 24.25 8.05
N ALA A 156 -13.51 24.32 9.31
CA ALA A 156 -14.71 25.06 9.69
C ALA A 156 -14.57 26.57 9.39
N LEU A 157 -13.40 27.16 9.64
CA LEU A 157 -13.13 28.56 9.29
C LEU A 157 -13.16 28.78 7.78
N VAL A 158 -12.51 27.92 7.00
CA VAL A 158 -12.53 27.99 5.52
C VAL A 158 -13.95 27.86 4.99
N THR A 159 -14.75 26.93 5.52
CA THR A 159 -16.15 26.75 5.16
C THR A 159 -16.95 28.02 5.39
N LYS A 160 -16.84 28.63 6.58
CA LYS A 160 -17.51 29.92 6.89
C LYS A 160 -17.10 31.04 5.92
N LEU A 161 -15.81 31.12 5.60
CA LEU A 161 -15.30 32.13 4.67
C LEU A 161 -15.85 31.92 3.25
N HIS A 162 -15.88 30.67 2.79
CA HIS A 162 -16.48 30.32 1.48
C HIS A 162 -17.98 30.60 1.44
N ASP A 163 -18.72 30.29 2.51
CA ASP A 163 -20.17 30.57 2.62
C ASP A 163 -20.47 32.06 2.59
N SER A 164 -19.60 32.89 3.19
CA SER A 164 -19.71 34.35 3.13
C SER A 164 -19.23 34.98 1.83
N GLY A 165 -18.70 34.19 0.89
CA GLY A 165 -18.11 34.68 -0.36
C GLY A 165 -16.81 35.48 -0.17
N ALA A 166 -16.14 35.33 0.98
CA ALA A 166 -14.92 36.06 1.28
C ALA A 166 -13.77 35.65 0.34
N SER A 167 -13.13 36.64 -0.27
CA SER A 167 -11.94 36.47 -1.12
C SER A 167 -10.62 36.66 -0.37
N GLU A 168 -10.69 37.11 0.88
CA GLU A 168 -9.56 37.49 1.73
C GLU A 168 -9.77 36.99 3.16
N LEU A 169 -8.67 36.72 3.88
CA LEU A 169 -8.73 36.34 5.29
C LEU A 169 -8.90 37.60 6.16
N PRO A 170 -9.99 37.75 6.94
CA PRO A 170 -10.20 38.92 7.80
C PRO A 170 -9.04 39.14 8.77
N ARG A 171 -8.71 40.41 9.04
CA ARG A 171 -7.65 40.77 10.00
C ARG A 171 -8.08 40.37 11.42
N GLY A 172 -7.15 39.84 12.21
CA GLY A 172 -7.44 39.37 13.57
C GLY A 172 -8.15 38.01 13.65
N SER A 173 -8.27 37.27 12.54
CA SER A 173 -8.80 35.90 12.58
C SER A 173 -7.86 34.99 13.36
N GLU A 174 -8.34 34.39 14.45
CA GLU A 174 -7.60 33.35 15.16
C GLU A 174 -7.54 32.07 14.32
N VAL A 175 -6.37 31.78 13.76
CA VAL A 175 -6.15 30.57 12.96
C VAL A 175 -5.32 29.57 13.76
N PRO A 176 -5.87 28.38 14.09
CA PRO A 176 -5.10 27.34 14.75
C PRO A 176 -4.19 26.65 13.73
N ALA A 177 -3.08 27.28 13.37
CA ALA A 177 -2.08 26.76 12.44
C ALA A 177 -0.82 26.29 13.16
N SER A 178 -0.17 25.26 12.60
CA SER A 178 1.17 24.89 13.06
C SER A 178 2.16 26.00 12.73
N GLY A 179 3.21 26.16 13.54
CA GLY A 179 4.23 27.21 13.35
C GLY A 179 4.83 27.24 11.94
N SER A 180 4.83 26.10 11.23
CA SER A 180 5.25 26.01 9.83
C SER A 180 4.45 26.88 8.84
N TRP A 181 3.18 27.14 9.11
CA TRP A 181 2.27 27.90 8.24
C TRP A 181 2.02 29.32 8.73
N HIS A 182 2.47 29.64 9.94
CA HIS A 182 2.17 30.90 10.63
C HIS A 182 2.59 32.12 9.78
N ASP A 183 3.85 32.16 9.34
CA ASP A 183 4.38 33.26 8.51
C ASP A 183 3.59 33.49 7.20
N LEU A 184 3.01 32.43 6.61
CA LEU A 184 2.24 32.53 5.38
C LEU A 184 0.80 33.02 5.64
N ILE A 185 0.26 32.76 6.83
CA ILE A 185 -1.10 33.14 7.23
C ILE A 185 -1.13 34.55 7.82
N GLU A 186 -0.04 34.97 8.48
CA GLU A 186 0.14 36.35 8.98
C GLU A 186 0.62 37.33 7.92
N ASN A 187 0.73 36.87 6.66
CA ASN A 187 1.14 37.73 5.55
C ASN A 187 0.22 38.95 5.41
N ASP A 188 0.83 40.10 5.08
CA ASP A 188 0.15 41.37 4.82
C ASP A 188 -0.84 41.26 3.65
N ASP A 189 -0.50 40.44 2.64
CA ASP A 189 -1.41 40.07 1.56
C ASP A 189 -2.46 39.07 2.07
N ARG A 190 -3.65 39.61 2.37
CA ARG A 190 -4.77 38.84 2.94
C ARG A 190 -5.38 37.82 1.97
N LYS A 191 -5.16 37.95 0.66
CA LYS A 191 -5.54 36.93 -0.33
C LYS A 191 -4.60 35.73 -0.23
N ARG A 192 -3.29 36.00 -0.17
CA ARG A 192 -2.28 34.94 0.05
C ARG A 192 -2.46 34.26 1.40
N ALA A 193 -2.79 35.02 2.45
CA ALA A 193 -3.10 34.46 3.76
C ALA A 193 -4.29 33.47 3.72
N LEU A 194 -5.34 33.78 2.95
CA LEU A 194 -6.46 32.86 2.74
C LEU A 194 -6.01 31.59 2.01
N HIS A 195 -5.21 31.72 0.95
CA HIS A 195 -4.69 30.55 0.21
C HIS A 195 -3.76 29.69 1.08
N ALA A 196 -2.97 30.32 1.97
CA ALA A 196 -2.15 29.63 2.95
C ALA A 196 -2.99 28.86 3.98
N LEU A 197 -4.09 29.45 4.45
CA LEU A 197 -5.06 28.79 5.32
C LEU A 197 -5.69 27.57 4.61
N GLU A 198 -6.12 27.72 3.35
CA GLU A 198 -6.69 26.62 2.55
C GLU A 198 -5.68 25.47 2.37
N ALA A 199 -4.43 25.80 2.03
CA ALA A 199 -3.35 24.82 1.89
C ALA A 199 -2.99 24.13 3.22
N SER A 200 -2.97 24.88 4.32
CA SER A 200 -2.78 24.33 5.67
C SER A 200 -3.92 23.38 6.03
N ALA A 201 -5.18 23.78 5.78
CA ALA A 201 -6.36 22.99 6.12
C ALA A 201 -6.36 21.64 5.41
N ILE A 202 -6.14 21.61 4.08
CA ILE A 202 -6.19 20.36 3.31
C ILE A 202 -5.01 19.42 3.65
N THR A 203 -3.82 19.98 3.88
CA THR A 203 -2.64 19.17 4.25
C THR A 203 -2.72 18.65 5.68
N GLY A 204 -3.27 19.46 6.60
CA GLY A 204 -3.59 19.09 7.97
C GLY A 204 -4.64 17.99 8.02
N LEU A 205 -5.75 18.14 7.29
CA LEU A 205 -6.84 17.17 7.22
C LEU A 205 -6.36 15.81 6.72
N ARG A 206 -5.55 15.77 5.65
CA ARG A 206 -4.93 14.53 5.16
C ARG A 206 -4.06 13.86 6.24
N LYS A 207 -3.26 14.63 6.96
CA LYS A 207 -2.42 14.10 8.06
C LYS A 207 -3.29 13.57 9.21
N GLY A 208 -4.34 14.30 9.55
CA GLY A 208 -5.28 13.92 10.62
C GLY A 208 -6.00 12.61 10.32
N LEU A 209 -6.54 12.47 9.10
CA LEU A 209 -7.15 11.23 8.61
C LEU A 209 -6.16 10.04 8.62
N ARG A 210 -4.91 10.27 8.22
CA ARG A 210 -3.88 9.21 8.22
C ARG A 210 -3.45 8.80 9.64
N ARG A 211 -3.39 9.75 10.58
CA ARG A 211 -3.04 9.50 11.99
C ARG A 211 -4.20 8.89 12.77
N GLY A 212 -5.43 9.14 12.33
CA GLY A 212 -6.66 8.81 13.06
C GLY A 212 -7.02 9.85 14.13
N SER A 213 -6.54 11.09 14.02
CA SER A 213 -7.03 12.22 14.85
C SER A 213 -8.31 12.84 14.30
N VAL A 214 -8.57 12.63 13.00
CA VAL A 214 -9.81 12.96 12.29
C VAL A 214 -10.36 11.67 11.69
N TRP A 215 -11.68 11.50 11.73
CA TRP A 215 -12.38 10.34 11.19
C TRP A 215 -13.74 10.74 10.62
N ILE A 216 -14.37 9.79 9.95
CA ILE A 216 -15.74 9.92 9.44
C ILE A 216 -16.53 8.70 9.88
N HIS A 217 -17.69 8.91 10.51
CA HIS A 217 -18.52 7.82 11.03
C HIS A 217 -19.01 6.85 9.95
N HIS A 218 -19.22 7.36 8.74
CA HIS A 218 -19.61 6.57 7.59
C HIS A 218 -18.42 6.20 6.69
N SER A 219 -17.24 5.93 7.27
CA SER A 219 -16.07 5.37 6.58
C SER A 219 -15.73 3.96 7.09
N LEU A 220 -15.14 3.11 6.25
CA LEU A 220 -14.58 1.82 6.68
C LEU A 220 -13.12 1.96 7.13
N SER A 221 -12.35 2.77 6.42
CA SER A 221 -10.90 2.89 6.60
C SER A 221 -10.49 4.04 7.54
N PHE A 222 -11.25 5.14 7.54
CA PHE A 222 -10.96 6.35 8.31
C PHE A 222 -11.90 6.47 9.50
N ARG A 223 -11.85 5.45 10.37
CA ARG A 223 -12.66 5.37 11.58
C ARG A 223 -11.94 5.96 12.78
N GLU A 224 -12.72 6.27 13.81
CA GLU A 224 -12.19 6.56 15.13
C GLU A 224 -11.34 5.39 15.59
N ARG A 225 -10.09 5.67 15.97
CA ARG A 225 -9.11 4.63 16.30
C ARG A 225 -9.54 3.77 17.48
N ASP A 226 -10.25 4.36 18.43
CA ASP A 226 -10.69 3.70 19.64
C ASP A 226 -11.81 2.69 19.34
N GLN A 227 -12.59 2.89 18.26
CA GLN A 227 -13.57 1.92 17.77
C GLN A 227 -12.94 0.69 17.09
N LEU A 228 -11.63 0.73 16.81
CA LEU A 228 -10.87 -0.43 16.32
C LEU A 228 -10.34 -1.29 17.47
N LEU A 229 -10.38 -0.77 18.70
CA LEU A 229 -9.93 -1.48 19.89
C LEU A 229 -11.11 -2.19 20.58
N ILE A 230 -10.79 -3.14 21.43
CA ILE A 230 -11.79 -3.74 22.33
C ILE A 230 -12.24 -2.62 23.28
N PRO A 231 -13.56 -2.37 23.43
CA PRO A 231 -14.06 -1.35 24.36
C PRO A 231 -13.49 -1.57 25.76
N SER A 232 -13.09 -0.50 26.46
CA SER A 232 -12.40 -0.59 27.76
C SER A 232 -13.12 -1.49 28.76
N THR A 233 -14.45 -1.38 28.84
CA THR A 233 -15.28 -2.20 29.72
C THR A 233 -15.28 -3.68 29.34
N GLN A 234 -15.23 -4.01 28.05
CA GLN A 234 -15.11 -5.38 27.58
C GLN A 234 -13.70 -5.91 27.81
N TRP A 235 -12.68 -5.07 27.55
CA TRP A 235 -11.29 -5.42 27.75
C TRP A 235 -11.01 -5.77 29.20
N GLU A 236 -11.48 -4.96 30.16
CA GLU A 236 -11.34 -5.23 31.59
C GLU A 236 -11.89 -6.60 32.00
N ASN A 237 -13.02 -7.02 31.41
CA ASN A 237 -13.66 -8.30 31.73
C ASN A 237 -13.02 -9.50 31.03
N GLU A 238 -12.47 -9.32 29.81
CA GLU A 238 -11.97 -10.42 28.98
C GLU A 238 -10.43 -10.50 28.89
N ARG A 239 -9.71 -9.55 29.49
CA ARG A 239 -8.25 -9.40 29.38
C ARG A 239 -7.49 -10.71 29.61
N ASP A 240 -7.76 -11.39 30.73
CA ASP A 240 -7.01 -12.58 31.12
C ASP A 240 -7.24 -13.76 30.16
N ARG A 241 -8.45 -13.85 29.61
CA ARG A 241 -8.79 -14.84 28.57
C ARG A 241 -8.02 -14.57 27.28
N HIS A 242 -7.99 -13.32 26.81
CA HIS A 242 -7.27 -12.93 25.59
C HIS A 242 -5.76 -13.15 25.74
N LEU A 243 -5.18 -12.74 26.87
CA LEU A 243 -3.76 -12.93 27.15
C LEU A 243 -3.38 -14.41 27.19
N SER A 244 -4.19 -15.23 27.85
CA SER A 244 -3.98 -16.68 27.92
C SER A 244 -4.07 -17.34 26.54
N SER A 245 -5.05 -16.94 25.70
CA SER A 245 -5.19 -17.46 24.33
C SER A 245 -4.03 -17.08 23.41
N LEU A 246 -3.39 -15.94 23.65
CA LEU A 246 -2.24 -15.46 22.88
C LEU A 246 -0.90 -15.87 23.50
N ALA A 247 -0.91 -16.60 24.62
CA ALA A 247 0.28 -16.94 25.42
C ALA A 247 1.13 -15.71 25.79
N LEU A 248 0.47 -14.57 26.03
CA LEU A 248 1.09 -13.31 26.42
C LEU A 248 1.09 -13.13 27.95
N PRO A 249 2.11 -12.50 28.54
CA PRO A 249 2.13 -12.21 29.97
C PRO A 249 1.15 -11.10 30.35
N SER A 250 0.79 -11.05 31.64
CA SER A 250 -0.17 -10.08 32.18
C SER A 250 0.31 -8.63 32.16
N THR A 251 1.62 -8.40 32.16
CA THR A 251 2.23 -7.06 32.19
C THR A 251 3.12 -6.81 30.98
N ALA A 252 3.15 -5.56 30.54
CA ALA A 252 4.01 -5.13 29.42
C ALA A 252 5.49 -5.35 29.73
N ASN A 253 5.93 -5.09 30.97
CA ASN A 253 7.32 -5.25 31.38
C ASN A 253 7.77 -6.71 31.23
N ALA A 254 6.99 -7.69 31.68
CA ALA A 254 7.35 -9.11 31.52
C ALA A 254 7.46 -9.54 30.06
N PHE A 255 6.69 -8.92 29.15
CA PHE A 255 6.82 -9.16 27.71
C PHE A 255 8.10 -8.52 27.15
N ILE A 256 8.36 -7.26 27.52
CA ILE A 256 9.55 -6.51 27.10
C ILE A 256 10.81 -7.20 27.60
N ASP A 257 10.88 -7.59 28.87
CA ASP A 257 12.03 -8.26 29.47
C ASP A 257 12.37 -9.55 28.73
N ARG A 258 11.35 -10.36 28.40
CA ARG A 258 11.54 -11.58 27.59
C ARG A 258 12.13 -11.26 26.21
N LEU A 259 11.61 -10.23 25.53
CA LEU A 259 12.13 -9.80 24.23
C LEU A 259 13.54 -9.23 24.34
N SER A 260 13.84 -8.48 25.40
CA SER A 260 15.15 -7.91 25.68
C SER A 260 16.18 -9.00 25.96
N GLU A 261 15.85 -10.03 26.74
CA GLU A 261 16.74 -11.18 26.96
C GLU A 261 16.98 -11.96 25.66
N HIS A 262 15.92 -12.21 24.89
CA HIS A 262 16.07 -12.85 23.58
C HIS A 262 16.93 -12.00 22.62
N LEU A 263 16.79 -10.68 22.65
CA LEU A 263 17.61 -9.76 21.87
C LEU A 263 19.08 -9.81 22.32
N LYS A 264 19.37 -9.82 23.63
CA LYS A 264 20.73 -9.94 24.17
C LYS A 264 21.40 -11.23 23.68
N VAL A 265 20.70 -12.36 23.77
CA VAL A 265 21.22 -13.65 23.30
C VAL A 265 21.51 -13.62 21.79
N ASN A 266 20.59 -13.07 20.99
CA ASN A 266 20.79 -12.99 19.54
C ASN A 266 21.90 -12.00 19.14
N LEU A 267 22.08 -10.91 19.89
CA LEU A 267 23.19 -9.98 19.68
C LEU A 267 24.53 -10.63 20.02
N ALA A 268 24.60 -11.42 21.10
CA ALA A 268 25.80 -12.20 21.41
C ALA A 268 26.10 -13.23 20.31
N ALA A 269 25.09 -13.96 19.83
CA ALA A 269 25.25 -14.90 18.71
C ALA A 269 25.66 -14.21 17.40
N LEU A 270 25.18 -12.98 17.17
CA LEU A 270 25.58 -12.17 16.02
C LEU A 270 27.05 -11.75 16.11
N ASP A 271 27.51 -11.37 17.30
CA ASP A 271 28.91 -11.01 17.52
C ASP A 271 29.83 -12.22 17.34
N GLU A 272 29.45 -13.40 17.85
CA GLU A 272 30.16 -14.66 17.56
C GLU A 272 30.20 -14.97 16.05
N ALA A 273 29.10 -14.74 15.32
CA ALA A 273 29.06 -14.96 13.87
C ALA A 273 29.92 -13.95 13.10
N ARG A 274 30.05 -12.73 13.62
CA ARG A 274 30.93 -11.69 13.09
C ARG A 274 32.40 -12.05 13.32
N GLU A 275 32.77 -12.46 14.52
CA GLU A 275 34.13 -12.94 14.84
C GLU A 275 34.50 -14.17 14.00
N ALA A 276 33.54 -15.05 13.71
CA ALA A 276 33.71 -16.18 12.81
C ALA A 276 33.75 -15.80 11.31
N GLY A 277 33.66 -14.52 10.95
CA GLY A 277 33.70 -14.04 9.55
C GLY A 277 32.49 -14.41 8.70
N ARG A 278 31.39 -14.88 9.30
CA ARG A 278 30.15 -15.26 8.59
C ARG A 278 29.26 -14.05 8.29
N VAL A 279 29.46 -12.97 9.05
CA VAL A 279 28.71 -11.70 8.95
C VAL A 279 29.70 -10.55 9.05
N THR A 280 29.54 -9.53 8.21
CA THR A 280 30.34 -8.29 8.26
C THR A 280 29.40 -7.08 8.33
N ILE A 281 29.85 -6.02 9.00
CA ILE A 281 29.10 -4.77 9.11
C ILE A 281 29.85 -3.72 8.28
N GLY A 282 29.20 -3.20 7.24
CA GLY A 282 29.76 -2.17 6.37
C GLY A 282 29.97 -0.85 7.11
N SER A 283 30.80 0.03 6.55
CA SER A 283 31.03 1.38 7.10
C SER A 283 29.79 2.29 7.04
N ASP A 284 28.77 1.89 6.28
CA ASP A 284 27.45 2.51 6.20
C ASP A 284 26.45 1.97 7.24
N GLY A 285 26.87 1.02 8.08
CA GLY A 285 26.03 0.37 9.09
C GLY A 285 25.16 -0.77 8.54
N THR A 286 25.38 -1.22 7.30
CA THR A 286 24.61 -2.33 6.73
C THR A 286 25.20 -3.70 7.06
N LEU A 287 24.33 -4.68 7.28
CA LEU A 287 24.71 -6.06 7.60
C LEU A 287 24.93 -6.85 6.29
N HIS A 288 26.17 -7.27 6.04
CA HIS A 288 26.52 -8.15 4.94
C HIS A 288 26.66 -9.59 5.44
N LEU A 289 25.73 -10.44 5.04
CA LEU A 289 25.84 -11.89 5.22
C LEU A 289 26.74 -12.43 4.12
N SER A 290 27.72 -13.27 4.48
CA SER A 290 28.49 -14.01 3.48
C SER A 290 27.53 -14.81 2.60
N ALA A 291 27.71 -14.72 1.28
CA ALA A 291 26.84 -15.43 0.34
C ALA A 291 26.82 -16.92 0.71
N LEU A 292 25.62 -17.50 0.84
CA LEU A 292 25.48 -18.93 1.04
C LEU A 292 26.20 -19.63 -0.12
N GLU A 293 27.31 -20.28 0.20
CA GLU A 293 28.06 -21.02 -0.81
C GLU A 293 27.16 -22.11 -1.36
N ALA A 294 26.98 -22.12 -2.68
CA ALA A 294 26.17 -23.13 -3.32
C ALA A 294 26.78 -24.49 -3.01
N LEU A 295 26.00 -25.40 -2.44
CA LEU A 295 26.44 -26.77 -2.24
C LEU A 295 26.97 -27.30 -3.58
N PRO A 296 28.14 -27.96 -3.61
CA PRO A 296 28.66 -28.54 -4.83
C PRO A 296 27.61 -29.48 -5.42
N THR A 297 27.18 -29.17 -6.64
CA THR A 297 26.17 -29.96 -7.35
C THR A 297 26.87 -30.97 -8.25
N ASP A 298 26.41 -32.21 -8.19
CA ASP A 298 26.74 -33.28 -9.14
C ASP A 298 26.13 -33.07 -10.54
N GLY A 299 25.42 -31.96 -10.75
CA GLY A 299 24.71 -31.62 -11.97
C GLY A 299 23.44 -32.43 -12.21
N LEU A 300 23.10 -33.40 -11.34
CA LEU A 300 21.88 -34.21 -11.46
C LEU A 300 20.61 -33.35 -11.41
N PRO A 301 20.43 -32.39 -10.49
CA PRO A 301 19.22 -31.56 -10.44
C PRO A 301 18.97 -30.80 -11.75
N ARG A 302 20.04 -30.29 -12.38
CA ARG A 302 19.95 -29.58 -13.67
C ARG A 302 19.58 -30.54 -14.80
N LYS A 303 20.23 -31.70 -14.87
CA LYS A 303 19.90 -32.74 -15.87
C LYS A 303 18.46 -33.24 -15.70
N THR A 304 18.01 -33.51 -14.48
CA THR A 304 16.64 -33.94 -14.19
C THR A 304 15.64 -32.86 -14.54
N ARG A 305 15.92 -31.59 -14.21
CA ARG A 305 15.10 -30.45 -14.65
C ARG A 305 15.00 -30.43 -16.17
N ASP A 306 16.12 -30.46 -16.89
CA ASP A 306 16.13 -30.36 -18.35
C ASP A 306 15.41 -31.55 -19.00
N MET A 307 15.55 -32.76 -18.45
CA MET A 307 14.78 -33.93 -18.86
C MET A 307 13.28 -33.77 -18.59
N LEU A 308 12.90 -33.24 -17.42
CA LEU A 308 11.50 -33.00 -17.05
C LEU A 308 10.86 -31.97 -18.00
N PHE A 309 11.50 -30.83 -18.24
CA PHE A 309 10.98 -29.81 -19.16
C PHE A 309 10.95 -30.30 -20.61
N LYS A 310 11.92 -31.12 -21.04
CA LYS A 310 11.90 -31.76 -22.35
C LYS A 310 10.74 -32.75 -22.50
N ALA A 311 10.44 -33.50 -21.45
CA ALA A 311 9.33 -34.46 -21.44
C ALA A 311 7.95 -33.79 -21.39
N ILE A 312 7.81 -32.70 -20.62
CA ILE A 312 6.58 -31.88 -20.58
C ILE A 312 6.36 -31.18 -21.92
N GLY A 313 7.44 -30.68 -22.53
CA GLY A 313 7.39 -29.92 -23.77
C GLY A 313 6.87 -28.49 -23.57
N THR A 314 6.53 -27.84 -24.69
CA THR A 314 5.92 -26.51 -24.68
C THR A 314 4.40 -26.64 -24.61
N ALA A 315 3.76 -25.93 -23.68
CA ALA A 315 2.32 -25.91 -23.52
C ALA A 315 1.79 -24.48 -23.67
N GLN A 316 0.66 -24.29 -24.36
CA GLN A 316 0.01 -22.99 -24.40
C GLN A 316 -0.73 -22.75 -23.09
N PHE A 317 -0.70 -21.52 -22.60
CA PHE A 317 -1.37 -21.17 -21.34
C PHE A 317 -2.89 -21.40 -21.40
N ALA A 318 -3.50 -21.18 -22.56
CA ALA A 318 -4.92 -21.47 -22.78
C ALA A 318 -5.24 -22.96 -22.57
N ASP A 319 -4.40 -23.87 -23.08
CA ASP A 319 -4.57 -25.31 -22.89
C ASP A 319 -4.46 -25.70 -21.42
N LEU A 320 -3.52 -25.08 -20.68
CA LEU A 320 -3.38 -25.29 -19.25
C LEU A 320 -4.63 -24.83 -18.47
N ILE A 321 -5.22 -23.68 -18.83
CA ILE A 321 -6.47 -23.21 -18.21
C ILE A 321 -7.60 -24.21 -18.46
N MET A 322 -7.76 -24.67 -19.70
CA MET A 322 -8.80 -25.63 -20.06
C MET A 322 -8.64 -26.97 -19.35
N GLU A 323 -7.42 -27.51 -19.31
CA GLU A 323 -7.09 -28.76 -18.61
C GLU A 323 -7.32 -28.63 -17.10
N MET A 324 -6.91 -27.51 -16.51
CA MET A 324 -7.14 -27.27 -15.08
C MET A 324 -8.64 -27.13 -14.79
N ASP A 325 -9.43 -26.50 -15.65
CA ASP A 325 -10.87 -26.42 -15.43
C ASP A 325 -11.54 -27.81 -15.55
N ALA A 326 -11.14 -28.61 -16.53
CA ALA A 326 -11.64 -29.97 -16.69
C ALA A 326 -11.41 -30.83 -15.43
N ARG A 327 -10.29 -30.63 -14.73
CA ARG A 327 -9.95 -31.38 -13.50
C ARG A 327 -10.55 -30.80 -12.23
N THR A 328 -10.70 -29.48 -12.15
CA THR A 328 -11.04 -28.79 -10.88
C THR A 328 -12.48 -28.25 -10.86
N GLY A 329 -13.04 -27.95 -12.03
CA GLY A 329 -14.33 -27.27 -12.20
C GLY A 329 -14.32 -25.84 -11.65
N PHE A 330 -13.18 -25.15 -11.67
CA PHE A 330 -13.06 -23.80 -11.12
C PHE A 330 -13.98 -22.79 -11.84
N SER A 331 -14.27 -23.00 -13.13
CA SER A 331 -15.20 -22.19 -13.93
C SER A 331 -16.60 -22.17 -13.33
N ALA A 332 -17.08 -23.31 -12.81
CA ALA A 332 -18.39 -23.40 -12.17
C ALA A 332 -18.43 -22.61 -10.85
N VAL A 333 -17.29 -22.49 -10.15
CA VAL A 333 -17.16 -21.66 -8.96
C VAL A 333 -17.17 -20.19 -9.33
N LEU A 334 -16.45 -19.79 -10.39
CA LEU A 334 -16.41 -18.43 -10.91
C LEU A 334 -17.79 -17.96 -11.41
N LEU A 335 -18.53 -18.83 -12.07
CA LEU A 335 -19.89 -18.55 -12.56
C LEU A 335 -20.98 -18.74 -11.47
N ALA A 336 -20.65 -19.39 -10.36
CA ALA A 336 -21.59 -19.88 -9.34
C ALA A 336 -22.67 -20.85 -9.90
N ARG A 337 -22.44 -21.39 -11.08
CA ARG A 337 -23.26 -22.39 -11.78
C ARG A 337 -22.41 -23.04 -12.88
N ARG A 338 -22.88 -24.13 -13.47
CA ARG A 338 -22.26 -24.64 -14.70
C ARG A 338 -22.48 -23.65 -15.85
N ALA A 339 -21.49 -23.57 -16.74
CA ALA A 339 -21.61 -22.83 -17.99
C ALA A 339 -22.73 -23.42 -18.85
N ARG A 340 -23.38 -22.55 -19.63
CA ARG A 340 -24.50 -22.91 -20.52
C ARG A 340 -24.01 -23.62 -21.78
N ASP A 341 -22.89 -23.14 -22.31
CA ASP A 341 -22.30 -23.61 -23.56
C ASP A 341 -20.78 -23.42 -23.53
N ALA A 342 -20.11 -23.96 -24.55
CA ALA A 342 -18.66 -23.84 -24.72
C ALA A 342 -18.23 -22.38 -24.93
N ASN A 343 -19.06 -21.56 -25.59
CA ASN A 343 -18.74 -20.15 -25.85
C ASN A 343 -18.66 -19.35 -24.56
N GLU A 344 -19.53 -19.62 -23.58
CA GLU A 344 -19.48 -19.01 -22.25
C GLU A 344 -18.23 -19.43 -21.47
N LEU A 345 -17.75 -20.67 -21.62
CA LEU A 345 -16.48 -21.11 -21.02
C LEU A 345 -15.29 -20.40 -21.67
N VAL A 346 -15.23 -20.35 -23.00
CA VAL A 346 -14.15 -19.67 -23.73
C VAL A 346 -14.15 -18.17 -23.40
N ALA A 347 -15.33 -17.55 -23.29
CA ALA A 347 -15.46 -16.16 -22.85
C ALA A 347 -15.00 -15.96 -21.41
N LEU A 348 -15.25 -16.91 -20.51
CA LEU A 348 -14.78 -16.86 -19.13
C LEU A 348 -13.26 -16.97 -19.04
N TYR A 349 -12.65 -17.86 -19.82
CA TYR A 349 -11.18 -17.96 -19.89
C TYR A 349 -10.56 -16.70 -20.48
N GLY A 350 -11.15 -16.15 -21.54
CA GLY A 350 -10.75 -14.85 -22.10
C GLY A 350 -10.85 -13.72 -21.08
N ALA A 351 -11.94 -13.68 -20.30
CA ALA A 351 -12.11 -12.72 -19.20
C ALA A 351 -11.09 -12.91 -18.08
N LEU A 352 -10.71 -14.16 -17.75
CA LEU A 352 -9.68 -14.47 -16.76
C LEU A 352 -8.30 -13.96 -17.22
N ILE A 353 -7.96 -14.19 -18.49
CA ILE A 353 -6.71 -13.71 -19.10
C ILE A 353 -6.70 -12.18 -19.15
N ALA A 354 -7.79 -11.54 -19.58
CA ALA A 354 -7.94 -10.08 -19.55
C ALA A 354 -7.74 -9.53 -18.14
N HIS A 355 -8.33 -10.18 -17.13
CA HIS A 355 -8.20 -9.74 -15.73
C HIS A 355 -6.77 -9.91 -15.20
N GLY A 356 -6.02 -10.92 -15.68
CA GLY A 356 -4.64 -11.19 -15.29
C GLY A 356 -3.59 -10.39 -16.08
N THR A 357 -3.98 -9.68 -17.13
CA THR A 357 -3.08 -8.96 -18.06
C THR A 357 -3.54 -7.52 -18.28
N GLU A 358 -2.80 -6.74 -19.07
CA GLU A 358 -3.23 -5.38 -19.46
C GLU A 358 -4.15 -5.39 -20.71
N ILE A 359 -4.81 -6.51 -21.00
CA ILE A 359 -5.63 -6.70 -22.20
C ILE A 359 -7.09 -6.37 -21.86
N ASP A 360 -7.72 -5.49 -22.65
CA ASP A 360 -9.12 -5.13 -22.48
C ASP A 360 -10.09 -6.13 -23.17
N ALA A 361 -11.39 -6.02 -22.86
CA ALA A 361 -12.40 -6.92 -23.40
C ALA A 361 -12.50 -6.88 -24.94
N LYS A 362 -12.20 -5.73 -25.56
CA LYS A 362 -12.22 -5.57 -27.02
C LYS A 362 -11.03 -6.27 -27.68
N ALA A 363 -9.85 -6.14 -27.10
CA ALA A 363 -8.66 -6.83 -27.55
C ALA A 363 -8.82 -8.35 -27.42
N VAL A 364 -9.41 -8.85 -26.33
CA VAL A 364 -9.73 -10.29 -26.22
C VAL A 364 -10.77 -10.74 -27.26
N ALA A 365 -11.83 -9.97 -27.50
CA ALA A 365 -12.81 -10.28 -28.55
C ALA A 365 -12.17 -10.31 -29.95
N ALA A 366 -11.21 -9.42 -30.22
CA ALA A 366 -10.47 -9.41 -31.48
C ALA A 366 -9.57 -10.65 -31.64
N MET A 367 -9.04 -11.20 -30.54
CA MET A 367 -8.24 -12.42 -30.55
C MET A 367 -9.09 -13.70 -30.68
N ILE A 368 -10.37 -13.65 -30.29
CA ILE A 368 -11.29 -14.79 -30.32
C ILE A 368 -12.57 -14.36 -31.08
N PRO A 369 -12.59 -14.44 -32.42
CA PRO A 369 -13.62 -13.83 -33.26
C PRO A 369 -15.06 -14.28 -33.00
N GLN A 370 -15.24 -15.41 -32.31
CA GLN A 370 -16.56 -15.96 -31.95
C GLN A 370 -17.15 -15.30 -30.69
N LEU A 371 -16.41 -14.42 -30.02
CA LEU A 371 -16.81 -13.78 -28.77
C LEU A 371 -17.15 -12.30 -28.95
N ASP A 372 -18.19 -11.88 -28.25
CA ASP A 372 -18.57 -10.46 -28.14
C ASP A 372 -17.88 -9.80 -26.95
N ALA A 373 -17.34 -8.60 -27.16
CA ALA A 373 -16.70 -7.78 -26.13
C ALA A 373 -17.65 -7.45 -24.96
N ALA A 374 -18.96 -7.28 -25.23
CA ALA A 374 -19.92 -7.03 -24.15
C ALA A 374 -20.11 -8.25 -23.23
N HIS A 375 -20.06 -9.46 -23.82
CA HIS A 375 -20.11 -10.70 -23.06
C HIS A 375 -18.86 -10.87 -22.19
N ILE A 376 -17.66 -10.65 -22.74
CA ILE A 376 -16.40 -10.70 -21.99
C ILE A 376 -16.40 -9.67 -20.84
N SER A 377 -16.82 -8.43 -21.10
CA SER A 377 -16.91 -7.39 -20.06
C SER A 377 -17.87 -7.78 -18.92
N THR A 378 -18.98 -8.44 -19.25
CA THR A 378 -19.92 -8.96 -18.24
C THR A 378 -19.28 -10.03 -17.36
N LEU A 379 -18.48 -10.93 -17.94
CA LEU A 379 -17.76 -11.96 -17.19
C LEU A 379 -16.61 -11.37 -16.37
N MET A 380 -15.88 -10.38 -16.89
CA MET A 380 -14.86 -9.67 -16.11
C MET A 380 -15.46 -9.04 -14.83
N ARG A 381 -16.60 -8.35 -14.95
CA ARG A 381 -17.33 -7.83 -13.77
C ARG A 381 -17.78 -8.94 -12.82
N ALA A 382 -18.16 -10.10 -13.34
CA ALA A 382 -18.52 -11.24 -12.51
C ALA A 382 -17.31 -11.81 -11.73
N LEU A 383 -16.09 -11.72 -12.26
CA LEU A 383 -14.85 -12.12 -11.57
C LEU A 383 -14.49 -11.17 -10.43
N GLU A 384 -14.82 -9.88 -10.55
CA GLU A 384 -14.60 -8.87 -9.50
C GLU A 384 -15.45 -9.11 -8.24
N MET A 385 -16.49 -9.96 -8.35
CA MET A 385 -17.33 -10.34 -7.21
C MET A 385 -16.49 -10.97 -6.10
N PRO A 386 -16.41 -10.35 -4.90
CA PRO A 386 -15.41 -10.75 -3.91
C PRO A 386 -15.62 -12.20 -3.43
N GLY A 387 -14.52 -12.94 -3.36
CA GLY A 387 -14.46 -14.32 -2.86
C GLY A 387 -14.58 -15.39 -3.94
N ARG A 388 -15.04 -15.07 -5.17
CA ARG A 388 -15.14 -16.07 -6.25
C ARG A 388 -13.77 -16.56 -6.73
N LEU A 389 -12.87 -15.62 -7.01
CA LEU A 389 -11.49 -15.93 -7.40
C LEU A 389 -10.75 -16.72 -6.31
N ALA A 390 -10.90 -16.34 -5.04
CA ALA A 390 -10.28 -17.06 -3.93
C ALA A 390 -10.77 -18.52 -3.87
N ARG A 391 -12.08 -18.75 -3.90
CA ARG A 391 -12.65 -20.11 -3.89
C ARG A 391 -12.29 -20.93 -5.13
N ALA A 392 -12.21 -20.30 -6.29
CA ALA A 392 -11.76 -20.95 -7.52
C ALA A 392 -10.28 -21.36 -7.40
N ASN A 393 -9.45 -20.49 -6.83
CA ASN A 393 -8.04 -20.77 -6.55
C ASN A 393 -7.87 -21.89 -5.52
N ASP A 394 -8.67 -21.91 -4.45
CA ASP A 394 -8.65 -22.98 -3.45
C ASP A 394 -8.88 -24.35 -4.09
N ARG A 395 -9.77 -24.42 -5.09
CA ARG A 395 -10.06 -25.66 -5.82
C ARG A 395 -8.86 -26.14 -6.66
N VAL A 396 -8.14 -25.21 -7.27
CA VAL A 396 -6.90 -25.51 -8.01
C VAL A 396 -5.80 -25.95 -7.05
N ILE A 397 -5.65 -25.29 -5.91
CA ILE A 397 -4.68 -25.66 -4.86
C ILE A 397 -4.99 -27.05 -4.30
N GLU A 398 -6.25 -27.33 -3.98
CA GLU A 398 -6.69 -28.65 -3.49
C GLU A 398 -6.30 -29.76 -4.48
N PHE A 399 -6.52 -29.53 -5.78
CA PHE A 399 -6.09 -30.44 -6.82
C PHE A 399 -4.57 -30.57 -6.92
N GLN A 400 -3.81 -29.47 -6.84
CA GLN A 400 -2.34 -29.51 -6.84
C GLN A 400 -1.81 -30.39 -5.70
N ARG A 401 -2.38 -30.27 -4.49
CA ARG A 401 -2.00 -31.08 -3.31
C ARG A 401 -2.24 -32.58 -3.47
N THR A 402 -3.02 -33.02 -4.46
CA THR A 402 -3.18 -34.46 -4.76
C THR A 402 -1.95 -35.08 -5.42
N HIS A 403 -1.02 -34.28 -5.96
CA HIS A 403 0.17 -34.80 -6.61
C HIS A 403 1.24 -35.11 -5.58
N THR A 404 1.77 -36.34 -5.59
CA THR A 404 2.80 -36.81 -4.64
C THR A 404 4.05 -35.94 -4.61
N ILE A 405 4.41 -35.30 -5.73
CA ILE A 405 5.56 -34.39 -5.78
C ILE A 405 5.42 -33.19 -4.83
N THR A 406 4.20 -32.80 -4.47
CA THR A 406 3.96 -31.68 -3.55
C THR A 406 4.41 -31.99 -2.12
N GLU A 407 4.43 -33.26 -1.72
CA GLU A 407 4.98 -33.69 -0.42
C GLU A 407 6.48 -33.39 -0.30
N LEU A 408 7.19 -33.36 -1.43
CA LEU A 408 8.63 -33.05 -1.50
C LEU A 408 8.90 -31.54 -1.49
N TRP A 409 7.91 -30.71 -1.82
CA TRP A 409 8.05 -29.25 -1.83
C TRP A 409 7.88 -28.64 -0.43
N GLY A 410 7.32 -29.40 0.52
CA GLY A 410 7.16 -29.03 1.92
C GLY A 410 5.71 -29.15 2.40
N ASP A 411 5.50 -28.99 3.70
CA ASP A 411 4.19 -29.02 4.36
C ASP A 411 3.34 -27.75 4.14
N GLY A 412 3.85 -26.81 3.33
CA GLY A 412 3.23 -25.51 3.08
C GLY A 412 3.43 -24.47 4.20
N GLN A 413 4.17 -24.79 5.27
CA GLN A 413 4.48 -23.86 6.36
C GLN A 413 5.65 -22.92 6.02
N ARG A 414 6.40 -23.23 4.95
CA ARG A 414 7.59 -22.49 4.51
C ARG A 414 7.41 -22.10 3.05
N ALA A 415 7.09 -20.83 2.81
CA ALA A 415 6.98 -20.26 1.47
C ALA A 415 7.95 -19.08 1.34
N SER A 416 8.77 -19.08 0.29
CA SER A 416 9.55 -17.91 -0.13
C SER A 416 8.79 -17.23 -1.25
N SER A 417 8.05 -16.17 -0.93
CA SER A 417 7.36 -15.33 -1.93
C SER A 417 8.17 -14.07 -2.14
N ASP A 418 8.76 -13.92 -3.33
CA ASP A 418 9.26 -12.64 -3.78
C ASP A 418 8.05 -11.80 -4.24
N SER A 419 7.56 -10.94 -3.33
CA SER A 419 6.51 -9.91 -3.48
C SER A 419 5.06 -10.28 -3.07
N MET A 420 4.60 -9.64 -1.97
CA MET A 420 3.24 -9.32 -1.42
C MET A 420 2.00 -10.03 -2.02
N SER A 421 0.98 -10.48 -1.29
CA SER A 421 0.57 -10.46 0.13
C SER A 421 -0.30 -11.70 0.39
N LEU A 422 -0.07 -12.43 1.47
CA LEU A 422 -0.95 -13.53 1.90
C LEU A 422 -2.02 -12.97 2.84
N ASP A 423 -3.30 -13.27 2.61
CA ASP A 423 -4.29 -13.31 3.70
C ASP A 423 -3.94 -14.56 4.53
N THR A 424 -3.07 -14.40 5.54
CA THR A 424 -2.73 -15.48 6.47
C THR A 424 -3.78 -15.59 7.56
N SER A 425 -4.04 -16.82 8.01
CA SER A 425 -4.77 -17.07 9.25
C SER A 425 -4.03 -16.45 10.45
N PRO A 426 -4.73 -16.14 11.56
CA PRO A 426 -4.17 -15.37 12.70
C PRO A 426 -2.95 -15.96 13.39
N THR A 427 -2.54 -17.18 13.05
CA THR A 427 -1.48 -17.93 13.73
C THR A 427 -0.07 -17.68 13.18
N PHE A 428 0.10 -16.90 12.11
CA PHE A 428 1.41 -16.62 11.53
C PHE A 428 2.01 -15.31 12.07
N SER A 429 3.15 -15.40 12.77
CA SER A 429 3.90 -14.25 13.29
C SER A 429 4.90 -13.74 12.23
N MET A 430 4.81 -12.47 11.85
CA MET A 430 5.62 -11.86 10.79
C MET A 430 6.92 -11.21 11.32
N PRO A 431 8.04 -11.27 10.56
CA PRO A 431 9.08 -10.23 10.59
C PRO A 431 8.65 -9.01 9.74
N ALA A 432 9.12 -7.81 10.12
CA ALA A 432 8.60 -6.49 9.76
C ALA A 432 8.43 -6.18 8.24
N PRO A 433 7.49 -5.29 7.86
CA PRO A 433 7.27 -4.90 6.46
C PRO A 433 8.32 -3.90 5.93
N ILE A 434 8.88 -4.21 4.75
CA ILE A 434 9.68 -3.28 3.93
C ILE A 434 8.72 -2.30 3.21
N PRO A 435 8.95 -0.97 3.24
CA PRO A 435 8.03 0.00 2.65
C PRO A 435 8.39 0.30 1.19
N ALA A 436 7.51 -0.06 0.24
CA ALA A 436 7.15 0.68 -0.98
C ALA A 436 6.69 -0.24 -2.12
N ALA A 437 5.39 -0.25 -2.44
CA ALA A 437 4.87 -0.48 -3.79
C ALA A 437 3.37 -0.12 -3.87
N HIS A 438 2.95 0.38 -5.02
CA HIS A 438 1.64 0.99 -5.31
C HIS A 438 0.42 0.06 -5.11
N PRO A 439 -0.79 0.62 -4.87
CA PRO A 439 -2.01 -0.14 -4.67
C PRO A 439 -2.83 -0.16 -5.96
N ARG A 440 -2.73 -1.25 -6.71
CA ARG A 440 -3.77 -1.88 -7.55
C ARG A 440 -3.12 -2.92 -8.49
N GLY A 441 -3.71 -4.11 -8.53
CA GLY A 441 -3.22 -5.24 -9.32
C GLY A 441 -3.07 -6.47 -8.43
N ARG A 442 -4.16 -7.24 -8.26
CA ARG A 442 -4.10 -8.57 -7.65
C ARG A 442 -3.63 -9.54 -8.73
N ASN A 443 -2.34 -9.85 -8.77
CA ASN A 443 -1.81 -10.93 -9.58
C ASN A 443 -0.82 -11.73 -8.73
N LEU A 444 -1.10 -13.03 -8.58
CA LEU A 444 -0.29 -13.98 -7.86
C LEU A 444 0.56 -14.75 -8.87
N TYR A 445 1.87 -14.78 -8.69
CA TYR A 445 2.75 -15.77 -9.33
C TYR A 445 3.35 -16.64 -8.23
N ALA A 446 2.86 -17.87 -8.09
CA ALA A 446 3.53 -18.87 -7.26
C ALA A 446 4.58 -19.59 -8.12
N ARG A 447 5.85 -19.23 -7.95
CA ARG A 447 6.95 -20.09 -8.41
C ARG A 447 7.21 -21.12 -7.31
N ALA A 448 6.66 -22.32 -7.44
CA ALA A 448 7.10 -23.47 -6.64
C ALA A 448 8.50 -23.89 -7.11
N GLY A 449 9.52 -23.15 -6.68
CA GLY A 449 10.91 -23.56 -6.70
C GLY A 449 11.31 -24.10 -5.32
N PRO A 450 12.36 -24.93 -5.21
CA PRO A 450 12.83 -25.38 -3.91
C PRO A 450 13.18 -24.15 -3.07
N ALA A 451 12.55 -24.06 -1.89
CA ALA A 451 12.91 -23.07 -0.88
C ALA A 451 14.42 -23.19 -0.61
N ARG A 452 15.13 -22.07 -0.63
CA ARG A 452 16.51 -22.05 -0.12
C ARG A 452 16.42 -22.44 1.35
N ASN A 453 16.90 -23.63 1.68
CA ASN A 453 16.87 -24.21 3.01
C ASN A 453 17.69 -23.34 3.98
N CYS A 454 17.04 -22.42 4.69
CA CYS A 454 17.52 -21.93 5.97
C CYS A 454 17.12 -22.96 7.04
N VAL A 455 17.94 -24.00 7.20
CA VAL A 455 17.77 -24.97 8.30
C VAL A 455 18.88 -24.72 9.32
N GLN A 456 18.49 -24.41 10.56
CA GLN A 456 19.42 -24.33 11.69
C GLN A 456 20.11 -25.70 11.91
N PRO A 457 21.45 -25.73 12.15
CA PRO A 457 22.23 -26.97 12.14
C PRO A 457 22.00 -27.93 13.31
N ALA A 458 21.23 -27.56 14.34
CA ALA A 458 21.07 -28.38 15.55
C ALA A 458 20.24 -29.66 15.35
N ASP A 459 19.32 -29.68 14.39
CA ASP A 459 18.29 -30.73 14.28
C ASP A 459 18.74 -31.99 13.50
N ARG A 460 19.92 -31.94 12.85
CA ARG A 460 20.48 -33.08 12.09
C ARG A 460 21.29 -34.05 12.96
N ALA A 461 21.87 -33.60 14.07
CA ALA A 461 22.75 -34.43 14.89
C ALA A 461 22.00 -35.52 15.69
N GLN A 462 20.76 -35.26 16.11
CA GLN A 462 19.96 -36.21 16.89
C GLN A 462 19.32 -37.32 16.04
N ARG A 463 19.02 -37.06 14.75
CA ARG A 463 18.45 -38.09 13.85
C ARG A 463 19.52 -39.07 13.35
N ALA A 464 20.75 -38.62 13.12
CA ALA A 464 21.85 -39.46 12.64
C ALA A 464 22.39 -40.46 13.70
N THR A 465 22.27 -40.14 14.99
CA THR A 465 22.70 -41.02 16.09
C THR A 465 21.71 -42.14 16.38
N SER A 466 20.40 -41.92 16.18
CA SER A 466 19.38 -42.99 16.30
C SER A 466 19.51 -44.04 15.18
N TRP A 467 19.79 -43.60 13.95
CA TRP A 467 19.92 -44.48 12.78
C TRP A 467 21.16 -45.39 12.80
N ARG A 468 22.25 -44.98 13.49
CA ARG A 468 23.46 -45.82 13.63
C ARG A 468 23.35 -46.89 14.71
N ARG A 469 22.47 -46.75 15.71
CA ARG A 469 22.27 -47.78 16.74
C ARG A 469 21.44 -48.97 16.25
N ASP A 470 20.51 -48.75 15.33
CA ASP A 470 19.62 -49.83 14.84
C ASP A 470 20.29 -50.79 13.83
N ARG A 471 21.30 -50.34 13.08
CA ARG A 471 22.00 -51.20 12.10
C ARG A 471 23.00 -52.20 12.70
N ARG A 472 23.40 -52.08 13.97
CA ARG A 472 24.32 -53.05 14.62
C ARG A 472 23.62 -54.25 15.27
N ARG A 473 22.28 -54.30 15.28
CA ARG A 473 21.51 -55.38 15.95
C ARG A 473 20.87 -56.41 15.01
N ARG A 474 21.08 -56.32 13.69
CA ARG A 474 20.52 -57.30 12.73
C ARG A 474 21.53 -57.70 11.66
N ALA A 475 22.38 -58.65 12.02
CA ALA A 475 23.05 -59.56 11.08
C ALA A 475 23.16 -60.93 11.76
N PRO A 476 22.47 -61.98 11.27
CA PRO A 476 22.89 -63.35 11.45
C PRO A 476 23.71 -63.81 10.25
N GLN A 477 24.56 -64.82 10.50
CA GLN A 477 25.42 -65.53 9.56
C GLN A 477 24.68 -66.07 8.34
#